data_AF-A4J334-F1
#
_entry.id   AF-A4J334-F1
#
_cell.length_a   1.000
_cell.length_b   1.000
_cell.length_c   1.000
_cell.angle_alpha   90.00
_cell.angle_beta   90.00
_cell.angle_gamma   90.00
#
_symmetry.space_group_name_H-M   'P 1'
#
loop_
_entity.id
_entity.type
_entity.pdbx_description
1 polymer ?
#
loop_
_entity_poly.entity_id
_entity_poly.type
_entity_poly.pdbx_seq_one_letter_code
_entity_poly.pdbx_strand_id
1 'polypeptide(L)'
;MSIKEKILRMAAYYDAETIANSLRVPIETVEDILDGKAEITVQTEQFAQAQVLQVNTSRTAHRQKVIVVCRGKGGVGATAVAMHLGRQISERVSTLLIDLNIDNGGSDLTYYLNLPSYPHLGIAKNNLLEGIIQYQKDLNIIAPPMSKKELGGFTAEDVQKLIFQARQEFDAIIIDLPNRLDDITKEALSCANTLVMIMGAFRQEIFRLAHLSESYVTKDKYLVINNCALDANTAVEILQAHKSVVIPYDDELENSFENQQFLSKKSGFSMGVESLKELIYEEIPKKGGLKGWLTRW
;
A
#
# COMPACT_ATOMS: atom_id res chain seq x y z
N MET A 1 10.81 -44.08 -7.12
CA MET A 1 10.39 -45.24 -6.31
C MET A 1 8.90 -45.11 -6.10
N SER A 2 8.13 -46.07 -6.61
CA SER A 2 6.67 -46.05 -6.54
C SER A 2 6.18 -46.16 -5.09
N ILE A 3 4.94 -45.76 -4.85
CA ILE A 3 4.36 -45.85 -3.50
C ILE A 3 4.28 -47.31 -3.02
N LYS A 4 4.01 -48.25 -3.94
CA LYS A 4 4.05 -49.70 -3.70
C LYS A 4 5.43 -50.18 -3.27
N GLU A 5 6.50 -49.77 -3.97
CA GLU A 5 7.88 -50.12 -3.61
C GLU A 5 8.28 -49.58 -2.24
N LYS A 6 7.85 -48.36 -1.90
CA LYS A 6 8.10 -47.77 -0.57
C LYS A 6 7.37 -48.53 0.52
N ILE A 7 6.10 -48.84 0.33
CA ILE A 7 5.28 -49.60 1.30
C ILE A 7 5.87 -51.00 1.52
N LEU A 8 6.19 -51.73 0.45
CA LEU A 8 6.78 -53.08 0.55
C LEU A 8 8.15 -53.06 1.27
N ARG A 9 8.95 -52.01 1.07
CA ARG A 9 10.25 -51.87 1.75
C ARG A 9 10.09 -51.48 3.23
N MET A 10 9.11 -50.63 3.55
CA MET A 10 8.85 -50.22 4.93
C MET A 10 8.19 -51.34 5.75
N ALA A 11 7.38 -52.20 5.11
CA ALA A 11 6.75 -53.36 5.75
C ALA A 11 7.75 -54.41 6.26
N ALA A 12 9.01 -54.37 5.82
CA ALA A 12 10.06 -55.19 6.40
C ALA A 12 10.46 -54.75 7.84
N TYR A 13 10.06 -53.54 8.26
CA TYR A 13 10.51 -52.92 9.52
C TYR A 13 9.39 -52.27 10.35
N TYR A 14 8.22 -51.99 9.76
CA TYR A 14 7.13 -51.24 10.39
C TYR A 14 5.76 -51.90 10.13
N ASP A 15 4.81 -51.68 11.04
CA ASP A 15 3.41 -52.11 10.87
C ASP A 15 2.62 -51.20 9.91
N ALA A 16 1.47 -51.68 9.44
CA ALA A 16 0.66 -50.99 8.43
C ALA A 16 0.19 -49.60 8.89
N GLU A 17 -0.13 -49.43 10.17
CA GLU A 17 -0.58 -48.16 10.74
C GLU A 17 0.55 -47.12 10.79
N THR A 18 1.76 -47.54 11.17
CA THR A 18 2.96 -46.69 11.17
C THR A 18 3.33 -46.26 9.75
N ILE A 19 3.21 -47.16 8.78
CA ILE A 19 3.46 -46.89 7.36
C ILE A 19 2.43 -45.90 6.82
N ALA A 20 1.15 -46.13 7.10
CA ALA A 20 0.03 -45.28 6.69
C ALA A 20 0.22 -43.84 7.18
N ASN A 21 0.54 -43.69 8.47
CA ASN A 21 0.80 -42.39 9.08
C ASN A 21 2.04 -41.70 8.49
N SER A 22 3.12 -42.45 8.26
CA SER A 22 4.38 -41.91 7.71
C SER A 22 4.24 -41.44 6.27
N LEU A 23 3.45 -42.16 5.46
CA LEU A 23 3.24 -41.86 4.05
C LEU A 23 1.99 -41.01 3.78
N ARG A 24 1.21 -40.68 4.83
CA ARG A 24 -0.07 -39.97 4.76
C ARG A 24 -1.03 -40.61 3.76
N VAL A 25 -1.14 -41.93 3.80
CA VAL A 25 -2.11 -42.72 3.01
C VAL A 25 -3.07 -43.43 3.95
N PRO A 26 -4.32 -43.70 3.51
CA PRO A 26 -5.25 -44.50 4.30
C PRO A 26 -4.66 -45.88 4.63
N ILE A 27 -4.95 -46.38 5.83
CA ILE A 27 -4.41 -47.66 6.31
C ILE A 27 -4.89 -48.82 5.43
N GLU A 28 -6.12 -48.74 4.93
CA GLU A 28 -6.73 -49.71 4.03
C GLU A 28 -5.94 -49.82 2.72
N THR A 29 -5.37 -48.70 2.23
CA THR A 29 -4.52 -48.68 1.03
C THR A 29 -3.19 -49.40 1.25
N VAL A 30 -2.64 -49.35 2.47
CA VAL A 30 -1.42 -50.07 2.82
C VAL A 30 -1.71 -51.57 2.90
N GLU A 31 -2.80 -51.95 3.55
CA GLU A 31 -3.23 -53.34 3.70
C GLU A 31 -3.54 -53.99 2.34
N ASP A 32 -4.29 -53.32 1.47
CA ASP A 32 -4.61 -53.83 0.13
C ASP A 32 -3.37 -54.05 -0.76
N ILE A 33 -2.33 -53.23 -0.57
CA ILE A 33 -1.04 -53.36 -1.27
C ILE A 33 -0.22 -54.54 -0.73
N LEU A 34 -0.23 -54.75 0.59
CA LEU A 34 0.46 -55.87 1.23
C LEU A 34 -0.22 -57.21 0.96
N ASP A 35 -1.55 -57.23 0.89
CA ASP A 35 -2.37 -58.40 0.55
C ASP A 35 -2.34 -58.76 -0.94
N GLY A 36 -1.66 -57.96 -1.77
CA GLY A 36 -1.57 -58.18 -3.21
C GLY A 36 -2.89 -57.99 -3.97
N LYS A 37 -3.92 -57.43 -3.33
CA LYS A 37 -5.26 -57.17 -3.89
C LYS A 37 -5.33 -55.84 -4.64
N ALA A 38 -4.32 -54.98 -4.52
CA ALA A 38 -4.27 -53.71 -5.23
C ALA A 38 -3.84 -53.87 -6.71
N GLU A 39 -4.80 -53.80 -7.63
CA GLU A 39 -4.53 -53.48 -9.03
C GLU A 39 -4.24 -51.98 -9.18
N ILE A 40 -2.96 -51.62 -9.28
CA ILE A 40 -2.55 -50.25 -9.55
C ILE A 40 -2.73 -50.00 -11.05
N THR A 41 -3.91 -49.53 -11.43
CA THR A 41 -4.09 -48.89 -12.73
C THR A 41 -3.36 -47.56 -12.66
N VAL A 42 -2.17 -47.48 -13.28
CA VAL A 42 -1.56 -46.19 -13.61
C VAL A 42 -2.46 -45.58 -14.66
N GLN A 43 -3.49 -44.85 -14.23
CA GLN A 43 -4.14 -43.92 -15.12
C GLN A 43 -3.06 -42.88 -15.44
N THR A 44 -2.50 -42.94 -16.64
CA THR A 44 -2.11 -41.73 -17.35
C THR A 44 -3.41 -40.96 -17.61
N GLU A 45 -4.01 -40.43 -16.55
CA GLU A 45 -4.80 -39.24 -16.70
C GLU A 45 -3.83 -38.26 -17.34
N GLN A 46 -4.11 -37.91 -18.59
CA GLN A 46 -3.83 -36.58 -19.08
C GLN A 46 -4.52 -35.63 -18.09
N PHE A 47 -3.90 -35.41 -16.93
CA PHE A 47 -4.02 -34.14 -16.27
C PHE A 47 -3.58 -33.18 -17.35
N ALA A 48 -4.57 -32.58 -18.03
CA ALA A 48 -4.41 -31.37 -18.81
C ALA A 48 -3.39 -30.57 -18.01
N GLN A 49 -2.16 -30.46 -18.55
CA GLN A 49 -0.97 -30.03 -17.83
C GLN A 49 -1.45 -29.07 -16.78
N ALA A 50 -1.38 -29.44 -15.49
CA ALA A 50 -1.72 -28.50 -14.44
C ALA A 50 -1.00 -27.26 -14.89
N GLN A 51 -1.76 -26.25 -15.33
CA GLN A 51 -1.13 -25.08 -15.88
C GLN A 51 -0.42 -24.60 -14.64
N VAL A 52 0.89 -24.85 -14.61
CA VAL A 52 1.78 -24.06 -13.81
C VAL A 52 1.57 -22.74 -14.49
N LEU A 53 0.56 -22.00 -14.01
CA LEU A 53 0.56 -20.57 -14.08
C LEU A 53 1.84 -20.23 -13.33
N GLN A 54 2.95 -20.29 -14.05
CA GLN A 54 3.96 -19.28 -13.91
C GLN A 54 3.22 -18.00 -14.25
N VAL A 55 2.58 -17.44 -13.23
CA VAL A 55 2.28 -16.03 -13.21
C VAL A 55 3.66 -15.39 -13.18
N ASN A 56 4.23 -15.21 -14.37
CA ASN A 56 5.21 -14.16 -14.57
C ASN A 56 4.39 -12.88 -14.45
N THR A 57 4.15 -12.44 -13.21
CA THR A 57 3.75 -11.07 -13.02
C THR A 57 4.92 -10.26 -13.57
N SER A 58 4.71 -9.58 -14.69
CA SER A 58 5.54 -8.45 -15.07
C SER A 58 5.31 -7.27 -14.10
N ARG A 59 4.99 -7.54 -12.82
CA ARG A 59 5.25 -6.58 -11.77
C ARG A 59 6.77 -6.53 -11.74
N THR A 60 7.33 -5.61 -12.54
CA THR A 60 8.54 -4.88 -12.16
C THR A 60 8.56 -4.90 -10.64
N ALA A 61 9.58 -5.52 -10.03
CA ALA A 61 9.65 -5.75 -8.60
C ALA A 61 9.72 -4.40 -7.87
N HIS A 62 8.60 -3.69 -7.85
CA HIS A 62 8.39 -2.45 -7.15
C HIS A 62 8.32 -2.87 -5.71
N ARG A 63 9.34 -2.47 -4.95
CA ARG A 63 9.33 -2.66 -3.50
C ARG A 63 8.03 -2.05 -2.99
N GLN A 64 7.16 -2.88 -2.41
CA GLN A 64 5.86 -2.43 -1.89
C GLN A 64 6.02 -1.17 -1.06
N LYS A 65 5.20 -0.15 -1.36
CA LYS A 65 5.27 1.15 -0.70
C LYS A 65 4.10 1.31 0.28
N VAL A 66 4.43 1.62 1.52
CA VAL A 66 3.47 2.14 2.51
C VAL A 66 3.84 3.60 2.74
N ILE A 67 3.07 4.47 2.10
CA ILE A 67 3.30 5.90 1.99
C ILE A 67 2.36 6.59 2.96
N VAL A 68 2.91 7.26 3.96
CA VAL A 68 2.14 8.17 4.81
C VAL A 68 2.29 9.59 4.30
N VAL A 69 1.16 10.27 4.10
CA VAL A 69 1.11 11.69 3.78
C VAL A 69 0.80 12.46 5.06
N CYS A 70 1.77 13.26 5.53
CA CYS A 70 1.65 14.09 6.73
C CYS A 70 1.90 15.57 6.39
N ARG A 71 1.48 16.47 7.29
CA ARG A 71 1.39 17.92 7.00
C ARG A 71 1.85 18.79 8.16
N GLY A 72 2.42 19.95 7.83
CA GLY A 72 2.86 20.95 8.82
C GLY A 72 1.75 21.87 9.34
N LYS A 73 0.63 21.95 8.62
CA LYS A 73 -0.59 22.65 9.05
C LYS A 73 -1.82 22.12 8.29
N GLY A 74 -3.01 22.49 8.75
CA GLY A 74 -4.26 22.29 8.02
C GLY A 74 -4.30 23.14 6.74
N GLY A 75 -4.95 22.64 5.69
CA GLY A 75 -5.17 23.39 4.44
C GLY A 75 -3.95 23.50 3.51
N VAL A 76 -2.87 22.74 3.70
CA VAL A 76 -1.71 22.72 2.76
C VAL A 76 -1.95 21.88 1.51
N GLY A 77 -3.15 21.36 1.31
CA GLY A 77 -3.46 20.47 0.18
C GLY A 77 -2.94 19.04 0.33
N ALA A 78 -2.71 18.56 1.55
CA ALA A 78 -2.18 17.20 1.75
C ALA A 78 -3.13 16.09 1.27
N THR A 79 -4.43 16.24 1.50
CA THR A 79 -5.46 15.34 0.95
C THR A 79 -5.50 15.38 -0.58
N ALA A 80 -5.35 16.57 -1.18
CA ALA A 80 -5.26 16.75 -2.63
C ALA A 80 -4.04 16.03 -3.23
N VAL A 81 -2.87 16.13 -2.58
CA VAL A 81 -1.66 15.42 -3.00
C VAL A 81 -1.85 13.91 -2.82
N ALA A 82 -2.39 13.44 -1.69
CA ALA A 82 -2.63 12.03 -1.43
C ALA A 82 -3.54 11.38 -2.48
N MET A 83 -4.66 12.03 -2.83
CA MET A 83 -5.59 11.51 -3.84
C MET A 83 -4.98 11.47 -5.24
N HIS A 84 -4.27 12.53 -5.66
CA HIS A 84 -3.64 12.57 -6.99
C HIS A 84 -2.46 11.61 -7.08
N LEU A 85 -1.69 11.46 -6.00
CA LEU A 85 -0.60 10.49 -5.92
C LEU A 85 -1.15 9.07 -6.05
N GLY A 86 -2.25 8.75 -5.36
CA GLY A 86 -2.96 7.48 -5.52
C GLY A 86 -3.43 7.24 -6.94
N ARG A 87 -4.05 8.24 -7.57
CA ARG A 87 -4.50 8.18 -8.96
C ARG A 87 -3.39 7.89 -9.96
N GLN A 88 -2.19 8.43 -9.73
CA GLN A 88 -1.06 8.29 -10.64
C GLN A 88 -0.26 7.01 -10.40
N ILE A 89 -0.18 6.53 -9.15
CA ILE A 89 0.44 5.23 -8.83
C ILE A 89 -0.44 4.08 -9.33
N SER A 90 -1.77 4.21 -9.22
CA SER A 90 -2.73 3.19 -9.65
C SER A 90 -2.67 2.88 -11.15
N GLU A 91 -2.01 3.71 -11.95
CA GLU A 91 -1.81 3.46 -13.38
C GLU A 91 -0.80 2.36 -13.66
N ARG A 92 0.01 2.00 -12.66
CA ARG A 92 1.08 0.99 -12.78
C ARG A 92 0.86 -0.22 -11.88
N VAL A 93 0.31 -0.03 -10.68
CA VAL A 93 0.23 -1.07 -9.64
C VAL A 93 -1.06 -0.99 -8.82
N SER A 94 -1.44 -2.08 -8.15
CA SER A 94 -2.65 -2.06 -7.31
C SER A 94 -2.45 -1.13 -6.11
N THR A 95 -3.33 -0.14 -5.97
CA THR A 95 -3.18 0.97 -5.02
C THR A 95 -4.40 1.07 -4.10
N LEU A 96 -4.13 1.23 -2.81
CA LEU A 96 -5.14 1.55 -1.79
C LEU A 96 -4.83 2.93 -1.18
N LEU A 97 -5.82 3.82 -1.18
CA LEU A 97 -5.80 5.07 -0.42
C LEU A 97 -6.66 4.93 0.83
N ILE A 98 -6.06 5.06 2.00
CA ILE A 98 -6.73 5.04 3.30
C ILE A 98 -6.78 6.45 3.84
N ASP A 99 -7.97 6.95 4.11
CA ASP A 99 -8.15 8.26 4.73
C ASP A 99 -8.44 8.14 6.23
N LEU A 100 -7.54 8.70 7.03
CA LEU A 100 -7.63 8.71 8.49
C LEU A 100 -8.10 10.06 9.05
N ASN A 101 -8.64 10.95 8.21
CA ASN A 101 -9.35 12.16 8.64
C ASN A 101 -10.74 11.81 9.20
N ILE A 102 -10.72 11.16 10.36
CA ILE A 102 -11.91 10.69 11.05
C ILE A 102 -12.54 11.85 11.81
N ASP A 103 -13.48 12.53 11.17
CA ASP A 103 -14.36 13.54 11.78
C ASP A 103 -15.83 13.34 11.40
N ASN A 104 -16.74 14.01 12.11
CA ASN A 104 -18.17 13.92 11.79
C ASN A 104 -18.46 14.73 10.51
N GLY A 105 -19.28 14.17 9.61
CA GLY A 105 -19.59 14.75 8.31
C GLY A 105 -18.79 14.15 7.15
N GLY A 106 -17.99 13.11 7.39
CA GLY A 106 -17.05 12.57 6.40
C GLY A 106 -15.76 13.39 6.34
N SER A 107 -15.00 13.22 5.27
CA SER A 107 -13.77 13.97 5.02
C SER A 107 -13.83 14.76 3.71
N ASP A 108 -12.87 15.68 3.54
CA ASP A 108 -12.65 16.39 2.30
C ASP A 108 -12.46 15.42 1.12
N LEU A 109 -11.79 14.27 1.35
CA LEU A 109 -11.61 13.24 0.32
C LEU A 109 -12.95 12.67 -0.16
N THR A 110 -13.86 12.37 0.77
CA THR A 110 -15.22 11.87 0.46
C THR A 110 -15.95 12.86 -0.44
N TYR A 111 -15.85 14.16 -0.14
CA TYR A 111 -16.46 15.20 -0.97
C TYR A 111 -15.79 15.34 -2.35
N TYR A 112 -14.46 15.47 -2.39
CA TYR A 112 -13.70 15.69 -3.63
C TYR A 112 -13.84 14.56 -4.65
N LEU A 113 -14.09 13.34 -4.18
CA LEU A 113 -14.23 12.16 -5.03
C LEU A 113 -15.67 11.66 -5.15
N ASN A 114 -16.64 12.37 -4.57
CA ASN A 114 -18.05 11.95 -4.53
C ASN A 114 -18.22 10.49 -4.05
N LEU A 115 -17.55 10.13 -2.96
CA LEU A 115 -17.55 8.75 -2.46
C LEU A 115 -18.89 8.43 -1.78
N PRO A 116 -19.41 7.20 -1.93
CA PRO A 116 -20.57 6.76 -1.17
C PRO A 116 -20.25 6.68 0.32
N SER A 117 -21.27 6.81 1.18
CA SER A 117 -21.10 6.67 2.63
C SER A 117 -20.73 5.25 3.09
N TYR A 118 -20.95 4.24 2.24
CA TYR A 118 -20.62 2.84 2.48
C TYR A 118 -20.01 2.21 1.21
N PRO A 119 -19.10 1.23 1.36
CA PRO A 119 -18.47 0.81 2.62
C PRO A 119 -17.48 1.87 3.16
N HIS A 120 -17.06 1.74 4.42
CA HIS A 120 -16.21 2.74 5.10
C HIS A 120 -15.23 2.10 6.10
N LEU A 121 -14.35 2.91 6.70
CA LEU A 121 -13.31 2.51 7.64
C LEU A 121 -13.80 1.65 8.82
N GLY A 122 -14.98 1.94 9.38
CA GLY A 122 -15.58 1.11 10.44
C GLY A 122 -15.83 -0.36 10.05
N ILE A 123 -16.10 -0.63 8.77
CA ILE A 123 -16.19 -2.00 8.23
C ILE A 123 -14.79 -2.54 7.97
N ALA A 124 -13.94 -1.73 7.31
CA ALA A 124 -12.55 -2.09 6.98
C ALA A 124 -11.72 -2.52 8.19
N LYS A 125 -11.99 -1.93 9.36
CA LYS A 125 -11.36 -2.30 10.64
C LYS A 125 -11.52 -3.79 10.97
N ASN A 126 -12.65 -4.40 10.60
CA ASN A 126 -12.94 -5.81 10.90
C ASN A 126 -12.68 -6.71 9.69
N ASN A 127 -13.03 -6.25 8.49
CA ASN A 127 -12.76 -6.93 7.24
C ASN A 127 -12.34 -5.89 6.18
N LEU A 128 -11.05 -5.87 5.85
CA LEU A 128 -10.46 -4.96 4.89
C LEU A 128 -11.24 -4.92 3.56
N LEU A 129 -11.51 -6.10 2.98
CA LEU A 129 -12.10 -6.22 1.64
C LEU A 129 -13.54 -5.69 1.59
N GLU A 130 -14.31 -5.92 2.65
CA GLU A 130 -15.69 -5.39 2.76
C GLU A 130 -15.72 -3.88 3.01
N GLY A 131 -14.62 -3.30 3.49
CA GLY A 131 -14.48 -1.88 3.76
C GLY A 131 -14.05 -1.02 2.57
N ILE A 132 -13.73 -1.65 1.44
CA ILE A 132 -13.10 -1.00 0.28
C ILE A 132 -14.14 -0.49 -0.72
N ILE A 133 -13.96 0.77 -1.13
CA ILE A 133 -14.61 1.35 -2.30
C ILE A 133 -13.66 1.19 -3.49
N GLN A 134 -14.05 0.41 -4.50
CA GLN A 134 -13.34 0.37 -5.77
C GLN A 134 -13.68 1.63 -6.58
N TYR A 135 -12.82 2.65 -6.49
CA TYR A 135 -13.07 3.94 -7.15
C TYR A 135 -12.86 3.87 -8.67
N GLN A 136 -11.81 3.18 -9.11
CA GLN A 136 -11.53 2.90 -10.52
C GLN A 136 -10.61 1.67 -10.63
N LYS A 137 -10.20 1.32 -11.85
CA LYS A 137 -9.22 0.26 -12.07
C LYS A 137 -7.95 0.54 -11.25
N ASP A 138 -7.56 -0.43 -10.43
CA ASP A 138 -6.35 -0.44 -9.60
C ASP A 138 -6.24 0.68 -8.54
N LEU A 139 -7.27 1.54 -8.37
CA LEU A 139 -7.37 2.49 -7.26
C LEU A 139 -8.58 2.15 -6.38
N ASN A 140 -8.26 1.79 -5.15
CA ASN A 140 -9.19 1.43 -4.10
C ASN A 140 -9.09 2.46 -2.98
N ILE A 141 -10.20 2.70 -2.29
CA ILE A 141 -10.28 3.74 -1.25
C ILE A 141 -10.96 3.18 -0.02
N ILE A 142 -10.44 3.52 1.16
CA ILE A 142 -11.14 3.39 2.43
C ILE A 142 -11.35 4.80 2.98
N ALA A 143 -12.61 5.24 2.98
CA ALA A 143 -13.01 6.53 3.50
C ALA A 143 -13.46 6.41 4.98
N PRO A 144 -13.34 7.49 5.79
CA PRO A 144 -13.94 7.51 7.11
C PRO A 144 -15.47 7.46 7.03
N PRO A 145 -16.17 6.94 8.06
CA PRO A 145 -17.63 7.00 8.11
C PRO A 145 -18.13 8.44 8.26
N MET A 146 -19.38 8.68 7.89
CA MET A 146 -20.03 9.99 8.07
C MET A 146 -20.19 10.37 9.55
N SER A 147 -20.25 9.40 10.45
CA SER A 147 -20.35 9.61 11.89
C SER A 147 -19.30 8.80 12.64
N LYS A 148 -18.63 9.43 13.62
CA LYS A 148 -17.71 8.71 14.52
C LYS A 148 -18.38 7.57 15.29
N LYS A 149 -19.71 7.59 15.45
CA LYS A 149 -20.45 6.49 16.10
C LYS A 149 -20.36 5.19 15.30
N GLU A 150 -20.41 5.29 13.97
CA GLU A 150 -20.35 4.13 13.05
C GLU A 150 -18.96 3.48 13.03
N LEU A 151 -17.93 4.22 13.43
CA LEU A 151 -16.58 3.69 13.58
C LEU A 151 -16.46 2.68 14.74
N GLY A 152 -17.32 2.80 15.77
CA GLY A 152 -17.28 1.89 16.93
C GLY A 152 -15.97 1.93 17.72
N GLY A 153 -15.27 3.08 17.70
CA GLY A 153 -13.93 3.23 18.25
C GLY A 153 -12.83 2.75 17.29
N PHE A 154 -11.66 3.38 17.35
CA PHE A 154 -10.55 3.11 16.45
C PHE A 154 -9.23 3.37 17.18
N THR A 155 -8.38 2.36 17.23
CA THR A 155 -7.16 2.32 18.04
C THR A 155 -5.92 2.19 17.17
N ALA A 156 -4.74 2.37 17.77
CA ALA A 156 -3.48 2.08 17.10
C ALA A 156 -3.42 0.63 16.59
N GLU A 157 -3.85 -0.35 17.40
CA GLU A 157 -3.88 -1.75 16.99
C GLU A 157 -4.76 -2.00 15.76
N ASP A 158 -5.90 -1.30 15.65
CA ASP A 158 -6.77 -1.36 14.47
C ASP A 158 -6.05 -0.84 13.21
N VAL A 159 -5.32 0.28 13.33
CA VAL A 159 -4.50 0.83 12.22
C VAL A 159 -3.43 -0.16 11.78
N GLN A 160 -2.71 -0.74 12.74
CA GLN A 160 -1.65 -1.71 12.47
C GLN A 160 -2.19 -2.93 11.71
N LYS A 161 -3.30 -3.51 12.20
CA LYS A 161 -3.97 -4.65 11.56
C LYS A 161 -4.44 -4.30 10.15
N LEU A 162 -5.09 -3.15 9.99
CA LEU A 162 -5.59 -2.66 8.71
C LEU A 162 -4.45 -2.54 7.67
N ILE A 163 -3.34 -1.89 8.05
CA ILE A 163 -2.18 -1.72 7.17
C ILE A 163 -1.54 -3.08 6.86
N PHE A 164 -1.41 -3.97 7.85
CA PHE A 164 -0.85 -5.30 7.63
C PHE A 164 -1.67 -6.13 6.64
N GLN A 165 -3.00 -6.11 6.75
CA GLN A 165 -3.89 -6.75 5.79
C GLN A 165 -3.78 -6.10 4.41
N ALA A 166 -3.76 -4.77 4.34
CA ALA A 166 -3.63 -4.04 3.09
C ALA A 166 -2.34 -4.40 2.34
N ARG A 167 -1.25 -4.68 3.05
CA ARG A 167 0.03 -5.12 2.48
C ARG A 167 -0.03 -6.50 1.83
N GLN A 168 -1.06 -7.30 2.09
CA GLN A 168 -1.22 -8.58 1.39
C GLN A 168 -1.97 -8.43 0.07
N GLU A 169 -2.78 -7.38 -0.07
CA GLU A 169 -3.69 -7.17 -1.21
C GLU A 169 -3.18 -6.12 -2.21
N PHE A 170 -2.38 -5.14 -1.75
CA PHE A 170 -1.98 -3.97 -2.55
C PHE A 170 -0.47 -3.82 -2.69
N ASP A 171 -0.04 -3.40 -3.88
CA ASP A 171 1.37 -3.06 -4.16
C ASP A 171 1.76 -1.70 -3.56
N ALA A 172 0.80 -0.77 -3.48
CA ALA A 172 0.98 0.56 -2.89
C ALA A 172 -0.16 0.92 -1.95
N ILE A 173 0.18 1.42 -0.76
CA ILE A 173 -0.77 1.86 0.26
C ILE A 173 -0.43 3.30 0.60
N ILE A 174 -1.38 4.20 0.41
CA ILE A 174 -1.25 5.62 0.72
C ILE A 174 -2.17 5.92 1.89
N ILE A 175 -1.66 6.58 2.90
CA ILE A 175 -2.40 6.88 4.12
C ILE A 175 -2.43 8.39 4.28
N ASP A 176 -3.61 8.99 4.13
CA ASP A 176 -3.82 10.42 4.35
C ASP A 176 -4.05 10.69 5.85
N LEU A 177 -3.10 11.37 6.50
CA LEU A 177 -3.19 11.64 7.93
C LEU A 177 -3.83 13.00 8.24
N PRO A 178 -4.63 13.09 9.33
CA PRO A 178 -5.09 14.36 9.86
C PRO A 178 -3.94 15.22 10.38
N ASN A 179 -4.20 16.53 10.53
CA ASN A 179 -3.23 17.48 11.10
C ASN A 179 -3.14 17.37 12.64
N ARG A 180 -2.82 16.18 13.16
CA ARG A 180 -2.62 15.91 14.59
C ARG A 180 -1.63 14.76 14.78
N LEU A 181 -1.06 14.65 15.98
CA LEU A 181 -0.12 13.60 16.35
C LEU A 181 -0.59 12.87 17.61
N ASP A 182 -1.49 11.92 17.40
CA ASP A 182 -2.06 10.99 18.38
C ASP A 182 -1.55 9.55 18.16
N ASP A 183 -2.01 8.59 18.94
CA ASP A 183 -1.51 7.20 18.85
C ASP A 183 -1.88 6.53 17.52
N ILE A 184 -3.02 6.89 16.92
CA ILE A 184 -3.48 6.39 15.62
C ILE A 184 -2.51 6.85 14.51
N THR A 185 -2.23 8.15 14.46
CA THR A 185 -1.31 8.74 13.46
C THR A 185 0.14 8.28 13.67
N LYS A 186 0.59 8.13 14.92
CA LYS A 186 1.91 7.55 15.23
C LYS A 186 2.03 6.11 14.75
N GLU A 187 0.99 5.29 14.93
CA GLU A 187 1.05 3.90 14.47
C GLU A 187 1.08 3.80 12.94
N ALA A 188 0.32 4.64 12.24
CA ALA A 188 0.41 4.73 10.78
C ALA A 188 1.82 5.11 10.30
N LEU A 189 2.44 6.12 10.95
CA LEU A 189 3.82 6.54 10.68
C LEU A 189 4.84 5.42 10.96
N SER A 190 4.64 4.67 12.05
CA SER A 190 5.48 3.52 12.42
C SER A 190 5.41 2.42 11.37
N CYS A 191 4.21 2.09 10.88
CA CYS A 191 3.98 1.07 9.85
C CYS A 191 4.49 1.47 8.45
N ALA A 192 4.59 2.77 8.17
CA ALA A 192 5.03 3.28 6.87
C ALA A 192 6.48 2.92 6.56
N ASN A 193 6.83 2.86 5.28
CA ASN A 193 8.24 2.85 4.84
C ASN A 193 8.64 4.15 4.14
N THR A 194 7.66 4.94 3.69
CA THR A 194 7.84 6.20 2.99
C THR A 194 6.99 7.28 3.65
N LEU A 195 7.58 8.44 3.92
CA LEU A 195 6.92 9.62 4.46
C LEU A 195 6.93 10.72 3.39
N VAL A 196 5.74 11.23 3.06
CA VAL A 196 5.55 12.43 2.25
C VAL A 196 5.13 13.55 3.19
N MET A 197 6.04 14.46 3.46
CA MET A 197 5.83 15.61 4.35
C MET A 197 5.43 16.82 3.51
N ILE A 198 4.27 17.40 3.80
CA ILE A 198 3.72 18.52 3.02
C ILE A 198 3.77 19.80 3.84
N MET A 199 4.36 20.84 3.26
CA MET A 199 4.37 22.19 3.80
C MET A 199 3.95 23.22 2.75
N GLY A 200 3.42 24.35 3.23
CA GLY A 200 3.16 25.53 2.42
C GLY A 200 4.26 26.59 2.56
N ALA A 201 3.85 27.86 2.60
CA ALA A 201 4.73 29.02 2.58
C ALA A 201 5.34 29.44 3.93
N PHE A 202 5.06 28.74 5.04
CA PHE A 202 5.46 29.22 6.37
C PHE A 202 6.60 28.38 6.97
N ARG A 203 7.68 29.06 7.38
CA ARG A 203 8.85 28.40 8.00
C ARG A 203 8.51 27.64 9.28
N GLN A 204 7.49 28.05 10.02
CA GLN A 204 7.04 27.37 11.25
C GLN A 204 6.56 25.94 10.98
N GLU A 205 6.14 25.63 9.76
CA GLU A 205 5.74 24.28 9.34
C GLU A 205 6.94 23.32 9.38
N ILE A 206 8.16 23.80 9.10
CA ILE A 206 9.40 23.01 9.18
C ILE A 206 9.58 22.49 10.60
N PHE A 207 9.44 23.33 11.62
CA PHE A 207 9.64 22.90 13.02
C PHE A 207 8.56 21.92 13.49
N ARG A 208 7.32 22.05 12.99
CA ARG A 208 6.24 21.10 13.29
C ARG A 208 6.51 19.72 12.68
N LEU A 209 7.04 19.71 11.45
CA LEU A 209 7.43 18.48 10.77
C LEU A 209 8.75 17.89 11.30
N ALA A 210 9.65 18.70 11.86
CA ALA A 210 10.94 18.26 12.38
C ALA A 210 10.78 17.24 13.51
N HIS A 211 9.89 17.50 14.47
CA HIS A 211 9.65 16.57 15.58
C HIS A 211 9.16 15.19 15.11
N LEU A 212 8.30 15.16 14.09
CA LEU A 212 7.87 13.93 13.44
C LEU A 212 9.06 13.28 12.71
N SER A 213 9.79 14.05 11.90
CA SER A 213 10.90 13.53 11.10
C SER A 213 12.00 12.89 11.96
N GLU A 214 12.36 13.51 13.08
CA GLU A 214 13.37 13.02 14.03
C GLU A 214 12.98 11.66 14.64
N SER A 215 11.69 11.41 14.82
CA SER A 215 11.19 10.14 15.37
C SER A 215 11.26 8.98 14.37
N TYR A 216 11.40 9.27 13.07
CA TYR A 216 11.31 8.28 11.98
C TYR A 216 12.51 8.35 11.03
N VAL A 217 13.73 8.40 11.59
CA VAL A 217 15.00 8.56 10.84
C VAL A 217 15.20 7.52 9.72
N THR A 218 14.77 6.27 9.94
CA THR A 218 15.05 5.16 9.01
C THR A 218 14.08 5.08 7.82
N LYS A 219 13.11 5.98 7.71
CA LYS A 219 12.10 5.95 6.64
C LYS A 219 12.59 6.74 5.42
N ASP A 220 12.15 6.36 4.22
CA ASP A 220 12.34 7.19 3.04
C ASP A 220 11.50 8.47 3.23
N LYS A 221 12.09 9.66 3.09
CA LYS A 221 11.45 10.94 3.40
C LYS A 221 11.44 11.83 2.17
N TYR A 222 10.27 12.29 1.76
CA TYR A 222 10.09 13.20 0.63
C TYR A 222 9.37 14.46 1.12
N LEU A 223 9.89 15.62 0.75
CA LEU A 223 9.31 16.91 1.10
C LEU A 223 8.53 17.47 -0.08
N VAL A 224 7.30 17.86 0.15
CA VAL A 224 6.47 18.61 -0.81
C VAL A 224 6.31 20.02 -0.31
N ILE A 225 6.75 20.99 -1.12
CA ILE A 225 6.49 22.41 -0.90
C ILE A 225 5.35 22.77 -1.84
N ASN A 226 4.14 22.85 -1.27
CA ASN A 226 2.94 23.09 -2.05
C ASN A 226 2.60 24.58 -2.08
N ASN A 227 2.25 25.08 -3.27
CA ASN A 227 1.79 26.45 -3.48
C ASN A 227 2.78 27.52 -2.93
N CYS A 228 4.09 27.26 -3.06
CA CYS A 228 5.10 28.22 -2.65
C CYS A 228 6.46 27.99 -3.32
N ALA A 229 7.14 29.08 -3.69
CA ALA A 229 8.53 29.08 -4.13
C ALA A 229 9.48 29.40 -2.95
N LEU A 230 9.34 28.67 -1.85
CA LEU A 230 10.33 28.75 -0.77
C LEU A 230 11.61 28.02 -1.20
N ASP A 231 12.75 28.57 -0.79
CA ASP A 231 14.02 27.85 -0.85
C ASP A 231 13.92 26.58 0.02
N ALA A 232 13.87 25.44 -0.67
CA ALA A 232 13.68 24.13 -0.06
C ALA A 232 14.89 23.69 0.77
N ASN A 233 16.08 24.25 0.53
CA ASN A 233 17.34 23.71 1.03
C ASN A 233 17.35 23.59 2.56
N THR A 234 16.99 24.67 3.26
CA THR A 234 16.92 24.66 4.73
C THR A 234 15.88 23.67 5.26
N ALA A 235 14.74 23.53 4.58
CA ALA A 235 13.69 22.59 5.00
C ALA A 235 14.13 21.14 4.77
N VAL A 236 14.76 20.85 3.64
CA VAL A 236 15.31 19.51 3.30
C VAL A 236 16.36 19.09 4.33
N GLU A 237 17.27 19.99 4.70
CA GLU A 237 18.30 19.73 5.71
C GLU A 237 17.70 19.46 7.08
N ILE A 238 16.84 20.35 7.59
CA ILE A 238 16.24 20.22 8.93
C ILE A 238 15.36 18.96 9.01
N LEU A 239 14.57 18.71 7.96
CA LEU A 239 13.68 17.55 7.92
C LEU A 239 14.38 16.26 7.50
N GLN A 240 15.67 16.30 7.18
CA GLN A 240 16.44 15.16 6.69
C GLN A 240 15.72 14.44 5.55
N ALA A 241 15.10 15.22 4.64
CA ALA A 241 14.39 14.68 3.50
C ALA A 241 15.40 14.18 2.46
N HIS A 242 15.12 13.05 1.83
CA HIS A 242 15.96 12.51 0.76
C HIS A 242 15.89 13.41 -0.47
N LYS A 243 14.68 13.85 -0.82
CA LYS A 243 14.40 14.73 -1.95
C LYS A 243 13.20 15.62 -1.66
N SER A 244 13.09 16.73 -2.39
CA SER A 244 11.94 17.62 -2.35
C SER A 244 11.37 17.86 -3.74
N VAL A 245 10.09 18.18 -3.79
CA VAL A 245 9.39 18.67 -4.98
C VAL A 245 8.61 19.93 -4.63
N VAL A 246 8.59 20.89 -5.55
CA VAL A 246 7.74 22.07 -5.47
C VAL A 246 6.53 21.81 -6.36
N ILE A 247 5.33 21.88 -5.77
CA ILE A 247 4.08 21.80 -6.52
C ILE A 247 3.56 23.23 -6.69
N PRO A 248 3.41 23.73 -7.93
CA PRO A 248 3.00 25.11 -8.15
C PRO A 248 1.53 25.32 -7.75
N TYR A 249 1.17 26.59 -7.54
CA TYR A 249 -0.25 26.96 -7.49
C TYR A 249 -0.93 26.58 -8.81
N ASP A 250 -2.18 26.11 -8.70
CA ASP A 250 -3.00 25.74 -9.83
C ASP A 250 -4.43 26.20 -9.53
N ASP A 251 -4.91 27.18 -10.29
CA ASP A 251 -6.20 27.84 -10.09
C ASP A 251 -7.39 26.95 -10.50
N GLU A 252 -7.14 25.91 -11.30
CA GLU A 252 -8.15 24.92 -11.66
C GLU A 252 -8.39 23.89 -10.55
N LEU A 253 -7.53 23.82 -9.53
CA LEU A 253 -7.59 22.78 -8.49
C LEU A 253 -8.89 22.87 -7.67
N GLU A 254 -9.27 24.06 -7.23
CA GLU A 254 -10.50 24.26 -6.45
C GLU A 254 -11.74 23.91 -7.28
N ASN A 255 -11.79 24.39 -8.52
CA ASN A 255 -12.86 24.05 -9.46
C ASN A 255 -12.93 22.53 -9.73
N SER A 256 -11.81 21.81 -9.76
CA SER A 256 -11.83 20.35 -9.92
C SER A 256 -12.51 19.65 -8.74
N PHE A 257 -12.32 20.16 -7.51
CA PHE A 257 -12.97 19.62 -6.32
C PHE A 257 -14.46 19.91 -6.27
N GLU A 258 -14.87 21.14 -6.64
CA GLU A 258 -16.30 21.50 -6.76
C GLU A 258 -17.03 20.61 -7.77
N ASN A 259 -16.36 20.28 -8.87
CA ASN A 259 -16.87 19.37 -9.90
C ASN A 259 -16.63 17.88 -9.58
N GLN A 260 -16.03 17.57 -8.43
CA GLN A 260 -15.75 16.21 -7.93
C GLN A 260 -14.97 15.34 -8.93
N GLN A 261 -13.96 15.95 -9.56
CA GLN A 261 -13.13 15.32 -10.59
C GLN A 261 -11.65 15.49 -10.27
N PHE A 262 -10.85 14.52 -10.73
CA PHE A 262 -9.40 14.70 -10.75
C PHE A 262 -9.02 15.81 -11.71
N LEU A 263 -8.00 16.56 -11.34
CA LEU A 263 -7.43 17.58 -12.20
C LEU A 263 -6.76 16.94 -13.43
N SER A 264 -6.68 17.69 -14.54
CA SER A 264 -6.01 17.24 -15.76
C SER A 264 -4.56 16.86 -15.47
N LYS A 265 -4.06 15.76 -16.03
CA LYS A 265 -2.66 15.35 -15.89
C LYS A 265 -1.65 16.40 -16.38
N LYS A 266 -2.08 17.32 -17.24
CA LYS A 266 -1.26 18.41 -17.79
C LYS A 266 -1.22 19.66 -16.90
N SER A 267 -2.05 19.69 -15.85
CA SER A 267 -2.06 20.79 -14.88
C SER A 267 -0.73 20.86 -14.11
N GLY A 268 -0.36 22.06 -13.67
CA GLY A 268 0.88 22.27 -12.93
C GLY A 268 0.88 21.47 -11.62
N PHE A 269 -0.27 21.41 -10.94
CA PHE A 269 -0.42 20.60 -9.74
C PHE A 269 -0.20 19.11 -10.02
N SER A 270 -0.87 18.55 -11.03
CA SER A 270 -0.73 17.12 -11.36
C SER A 270 0.67 16.75 -11.82
N MET A 271 1.35 17.62 -12.57
CA MET A 271 2.75 17.43 -12.97
C MET A 271 3.71 17.47 -11.77
N GLY A 272 3.42 18.31 -10.77
CA GLY A 272 4.14 18.32 -9.50
C GLY A 272 3.96 17.03 -8.71
N VAL A 273 2.73 16.50 -8.63
CA VAL A 273 2.46 15.19 -8.01
C VAL A 273 3.10 14.04 -8.79
N GLU A 274 3.14 14.13 -10.13
CA GLU A 274 3.81 13.14 -10.98
C GLU A 274 5.32 13.14 -10.69
N SER A 275 5.91 14.32 -10.52
CA SER A 275 7.32 14.45 -10.12
C SER A 275 7.57 13.82 -8.75
N LEU A 276 6.67 14.01 -7.77
CA LEU A 276 6.75 13.33 -6.47
C LEU A 276 6.73 11.80 -6.64
N LYS A 277 5.80 11.27 -7.46
CA LYS A 277 5.70 9.84 -7.72
C LYS A 277 7.01 9.30 -8.30
N GLU A 278 7.57 9.96 -9.31
CA GLU A 278 8.83 9.53 -9.89
C GLU A 278 9.95 9.56 -8.85
N LEU A 279 10.04 10.58 -7.97
CA LEU A 279 11.01 10.58 -6.87
C LEU A 279 10.87 9.38 -5.91
N ILE A 280 9.64 8.96 -5.61
CA ILE A 280 9.35 7.83 -4.69
C ILE A 280 9.73 6.48 -5.32
N TYR A 281 9.55 6.35 -6.64
CA TYR A 281 9.73 5.11 -7.40
C TYR A 281 11.00 5.07 -8.24
N GLU A 282 11.84 6.12 -8.20
CA GLU A 282 13.13 6.16 -8.88
C GLU A 282 13.89 4.84 -8.62
N GLU A 283 14.12 4.09 -9.71
CA GLU A 283 14.97 2.91 -9.68
C GLU A 283 16.33 3.34 -9.12
N ILE A 284 16.78 2.71 -8.03
CA ILE A 284 18.17 2.77 -7.55
C ILE A 284 19.07 2.74 -8.80
N PRO A 285 19.99 3.71 -8.98
CA PRO A 285 20.67 3.89 -10.25
C PRO A 285 21.26 2.56 -10.70
N LYS A 286 20.99 2.18 -11.96
CA LYS A 286 21.67 1.04 -12.58
C LYS A 286 23.16 1.21 -12.32
N LYS A 287 23.76 0.26 -11.58
CA LYS A 287 25.22 0.13 -11.56
C LYS A 287 25.68 0.01 -13.02
N GLY A 288 26.34 1.05 -13.51
CA GLY A 288 26.89 1.09 -14.87
C GLY A 288 26.02 1.87 -15.85
N GLY A 289 26.24 3.18 -15.91
CA GLY A 289 25.68 4.05 -16.93
C GLY A 289 26.32 5.43 -16.87
N LEU A 290 27.54 5.56 -17.39
CA LEU A 290 28.19 6.85 -17.60
C LEU A 290 27.37 7.68 -18.62
N LYS A 291 26.80 8.82 -18.18
CA LYS A 291 26.91 10.18 -18.76
C LYS A 291 25.61 10.99 -18.65
N GLY A 292 25.76 12.20 -18.07
CA GLY A 292 25.01 13.43 -18.34
C GLY A 292 23.53 13.40 -17.96
N TRP A 293 22.99 14.27 -17.10
CA TRP A 293 23.23 15.70 -17.00
C TRP A 293 22.91 16.18 -15.58
N LEU A 294 23.89 16.83 -14.96
CA LEU A 294 23.71 17.83 -13.91
C LEU A 294 23.79 19.18 -14.61
N THR A 295 22.78 20.04 -14.45
CA THR A 295 22.99 21.49 -14.17
C THR A 295 21.67 22.22 -13.91
N ARG A 296 21.63 22.89 -12.75
CA ARG A 296 21.06 24.22 -12.43
C ARG A 296 19.55 24.39 -12.69
N TRP A 297 18.73 24.81 -11.73
CA TRP A 297 18.86 25.89 -10.73
C TRP A 297 18.15 25.54 -9.43
#